data_AF-X0YJN4-F1
#
_entry.id   AF-X0YJN4-F1
#
_cell.length_a   1.000
_cell.length_b   1.000
_cell.length_c   1.000
_cell.angle_alpha   90.00
_cell.angle_beta   90.00
_cell.angle_gamma   90.00
#
_symmetry.space_group_name_H-M   'P 1'
#
loop_
_entity.id
_entity.type
_entity.pdbx_description
1 polymer ?
#
loop_
_entity_poly.entity_id
_entity_poly.type
_entity_poly.pdbx_seq_one_letter_code
_entity_poly.pdbx_strand_id
1 'polypeptide(L)' 'MPRRVAIVGAGLTRTSSHRTDVTYPELVYEAVSGALEQAGLQADDI' A
#
# COMPACT_ATOMS: atom_id res chain seq x y z
N MET A 1 0.80 1.24 -29.97
CA MET A 1 2.02 0.98 -29.17
C MET A 1 1.61 0.77 -27.72
N PRO A 2 2.16 -0.20 -26.99
CA PRO A 2 1.86 -0.40 -25.56
C PRO A 2 2.37 0.78 -24.72
N ARG A 3 1.61 1.15 -23.67
CA ARG A 3 1.99 2.23 -22.75
C ARG A 3 3.16 1.77 -21.87
N ARG A 4 4.19 2.61 -21.73
CA ARG A 4 5.30 2.34 -20.80
C ARG A 4 4.79 2.52 -19.37
N VAL A 5 5.02 1.52 -18.52
CA VAL A 5 4.57 1.48 -17.12
C VAL A 5 5.68 0.94 -16.23
N ALA A 6 5.69 1.36 -14.96
CA ALA A 6 6.63 0.92 -13.94
C ALA A 6 5.93 0.81 -12.58
N ILE A 7 6.45 -0.05 -11.70
CA ILE A 7 6.06 -0.12 -10.28
C ILE A 7 6.99 0.83 -9.53
N VAL A 8 6.42 1.81 -8.83
CA VAL A 8 7.17 2.85 -8.10
C VAL A 8 7.10 2.70 -6.59
N GLY A 9 6.23 1.83 -6.07
CA GLY A 9 6.11 1.51 -4.66
C GLY A 9 5.31 0.22 -4.42
N ALA A 10 5.57 -0.42 -3.29
CA ALA A 10 4.90 -1.64 -2.82
C ALA A 10 4.85 -1.62 -1.29
N GLY A 11 3.68 -1.89 -0.71
CA GLY A 11 3.49 -1.93 0.73
C GLY A 11 2.92 -3.27 1.17
N LEU A 12 3.26 -3.65 2.40
CA LEU A 12 2.83 -4.89 3.03
C LEU A 12 2.44 -4.58 4.46
N THR A 13 1.34 -5.19 4.93
CA THR A 13 0.95 -5.13 6.34
C THR A 13 1.89 -5.92 7.23
N ARG A 14 1.92 -5.65 8.53
CA ARG A 14 2.58 -6.51 9.52
C ARG A 14 2.11 -7.96 9.40
N THR A 15 3.05 -8.85 9.09
CA THR A 15 2.78 -10.28 8.90
C THR A 15 2.47 -10.96 10.22
N SER A 16 1.28 -11.55 10.33
CA SER A 16 0.83 -12.38 11.45
C SER A 16 -0.20 -13.39 10.93
N SER A 17 -0.27 -14.57 11.54
CA SER A 17 -1.27 -15.59 11.16
C SER A 17 -2.71 -15.12 11.41
N HIS A 18 -2.91 -14.28 12.43
CA HIS A 18 -4.19 -13.66 12.74
C HIS A 18 -3.97 -12.29 13.38
N ARG A 19 -4.82 -11.32 13.04
CA ARG A 19 -4.84 -9.99 13.64
C ARG A 19 -6.24 -9.67 14.13
N THR A 20 -6.38 -9.39 15.42
CA THR A 20 -7.63 -8.95 16.06
C THR A 20 -7.61 -7.46 16.39
N ASP A 21 -6.46 -6.81 16.19
CA ASP A 21 -6.20 -5.40 16.52
C ASP A 21 -6.66 -4.43 15.43
N VAL A 22 -6.97 -4.93 14.23
CA VAL A 22 -7.35 -4.12 13.07
C VAL A 22 -8.44 -4.81 12.26
N THR A 23 -9.22 -4.00 11.58
CA THR A 23 -10.22 -4.37 10.60
C THR A 23 -9.60 -4.51 9.21
N TYR A 24 -10.37 -5.09 8.27
CA TYR A 24 -9.90 -5.23 6.89
C TYR A 24 -9.60 -3.89 6.20
N PRO A 25 -10.44 -2.84 6.31
CA PRO A 25 -10.09 -1.52 5.77
C PRO A 25 -8.80 -0.93 6.33
N GLU A 26 -8.53 -1.13 7.62
CA GLU A 26 -7.28 -0.66 8.25
C GLU A 26 -6.06 -1.43 7.74
N LEU A 27 -6.19 -2.73 7.45
CA LEU A 27 -5.14 -3.50 6.79
C LEU A 27 -4.83 -2.97 5.38
N VAL A 28 -5.87 -2.65 4.60
CA VAL A 28 -5.69 -2.06 3.26
C VAL A 28 -5.02 -0.69 3.38
N TYR A 29 -5.47 0.14 4.32
CA TYR A 29 -4.86 1.44 4.58
C TYR A 29 -3.37 1.30 4.92
N GLU A 30 -3.01 0.41 5.84
CA GLU A 30 -1.61 0.15 6.23
C GLU A 30 -0.73 -0.23 5.02
N ALA A 31 -1.20 -1.16 4.17
CA ALA A 31 -0.46 -1.56 2.98
C ALA A 31 -0.35 -0.43 1.94
N VAL A 32 -1.42 0.32 1.70
CA VAL A 32 -1.45 1.43 0.74
C VAL A 32 -0.56 2.58 1.22
N SER A 33 -0.63 2.95 2.49
CA SER A 33 0.23 3.97 3.08
C SER A 33 1.71 3.64 2.91
N GLY A 34 2.12 2.39 3.17
CA GLY A 34 3.50 1.97 2.95
C GLY A 34 3.92 2.01 1.47
N ALA A 35 3.02 1.66 0.54
CA ALA A 35 3.29 1.76 -0.89
C ALA A 35 3.48 3.21 -1.37
N LEU A 36 2.62 4.12 -0.90
CA LEU A 36 2.70 5.54 -1.22
C LEU A 36 3.94 6.19 -0.59
N GLU A 37 4.27 5.84 0.66
CA GLU A 37 5.48 6.31 1.34
C GLU A 37 6.74 5.88 0.57
N GLN A 38 6.83 4.60 0.16
CA GLN A 38 7.96 4.12 -0.65
C GLN A 38 8.06 4.85 -1.99
N ALA A 39 6.92 5.18 -2.61
CA ALA A 39 6.87 5.93 -3.86
C ALA A 39 7.12 7.44 -3.68
N GLY A 40 7.15 7.96 -2.45
CA GLY A 40 7.23 9.39 -2.16
C GLY A 40 5.99 10.17 -2.60
N LEU A 41 4.82 9.53 -2.58
CA LEU A 41 3.53 10.09 -3.02
C LEU A 41 2.57 10.28 -1.86
N GLN A 42 1.52 11.07 -2.09
CA GLN A 42 0.37 11.25 -1.20
C GLN A 42 -0.89 10.63 -1.82
N ALA A 43 -1.93 10.42 -1.02
CA ALA A 43 -3.21 9.89 -1.50
C ALA A 43 -3.85 10.81 -2.56
N ASP A 44 -3.64 12.12 -2.47
CA ASP A 44 -4.16 13.13 -3.41
C ASP A 44 -3.50 13.06 -4.80
N ASP A 45 -2.40 12.30 -4.96
CA ASP A 45 -1.70 12.11 -6.24
C ASP A 45 -2.32 10.99 -7.11
N ILE A 46 -3.34 10.28 -6.62
CA ILE A 46 -3.97 9.10 -7.26
C ILE A 46 -5.30 9.45 -7.94
#